data_AF-A0A3D2TU83-F1
#
_entry.id   AF-A0A3D2TU83-F1
#
_cell.length_a   1.000
_cell.length_b   1.000
_cell.length_c   1.000
_cell.angle_alpha   90.00
_cell.angle_beta   90.00
_cell.angle_gamma   90.00
#
_symmetry.space_group_name_H-M   'P 1'
#
loop_
_entity.id
_entity.type
_entity.pdbx_description
1 polymer ?
#
loop_
_entity_poly.entity_id
_entity_poly.type
_entity_poly.pdbx_seq_one_letter_code
_entity_poly.pdbx_strand_id
1 'polypeptide(L)'
;MTKKYFKTAVIIVSLVAVIAAFCGCSKSANNEQSTTADAQTQAISQTTQSTEQGSQSASSARIYYDRYGKEHSSYETLPLYDSDGNAYTLVSQSKNSYYKDKDGNKYPSRHCFVDKQSNFIYDKNGEITLSNDGMSATGKDKTVYYPAETVIWDVDGNLVTVFGFGETIR
;
A
#
# COMPACT_ATOMS: atom_id res chain seq x y z
N MET A 1 -45.95 1.32 32.35
CA MET A 1 -44.88 1.88 33.21
C MET A 1 -43.89 0.74 33.44
N THR A 2 -42.62 0.75 33.02
CA THR A 2 -41.56 1.76 33.11
C THR A 2 -40.49 1.49 32.04
N LYS A 3 -40.03 2.55 31.36
CA LYS A 3 -38.91 2.53 30.39
C LYS A 3 -37.59 2.29 31.12
N LYS A 4 -36.74 1.39 30.63
CA LYS A 4 -35.32 1.30 31.05
C LYS A 4 -34.46 2.00 29.99
N TYR A 5 -33.88 3.12 30.41
CA TYR A 5 -32.93 3.91 29.63
C TYR A 5 -31.53 3.32 29.84
N PHE A 6 -30.90 2.84 28.76
CA PHE A 6 -29.46 2.56 28.76
C PHE A 6 -28.72 3.86 28.43
N LYS A 7 -27.96 4.38 29.40
CA LYS A 7 -27.06 5.53 29.20
C LYS A 7 -25.77 5.03 28.57
N THR A 8 -25.49 5.53 27.37
CA THR A 8 -24.19 5.46 26.67
C THR A 8 -23.12 6.17 27.50
N ALA A 9 -22.05 5.48 27.86
CA ALA A 9 -20.83 6.09 28.39
C ALA A 9 -19.83 6.22 27.23
N VAL A 10 -19.64 7.45 26.76
CA VAL A 10 -18.56 7.80 25.82
C VAL A 10 -17.33 8.12 26.66
N ILE A 11 -16.33 7.25 26.62
CA ILE A 11 -15.02 7.51 27.23
C ILE A 11 -14.16 8.19 26.18
N ILE A 12 -14.01 9.51 26.30
CA ILE A 12 -13.07 10.31 25.51
C ILE A 12 -11.71 10.22 26.21
N VAL A 13 -10.78 9.44 25.66
CA VAL A 13 -9.37 9.49 26.09
C VAL A 13 -8.66 10.49 25.18
N SER A 14 -8.42 11.70 25.70
CA SER A 14 -7.58 12.70 25.07
C SER A 14 -6.10 12.27 25.17
N LEU A 15 -5.48 11.96 24.02
CA LEU A 15 -4.04 11.75 23.94
C LEU A 15 -3.36 13.08 23.56
N VAL A 16 -2.60 13.64 24.49
CA VAL A 16 -1.80 14.86 24.31
C VAL A 16 -0.49 14.50 23.61
N ALA A 17 -0.21 15.14 22.48
CA ALA A 17 1.05 15.02 21.75
C ALA A 17 2.17 15.78 22.47
N VAL A 18 3.33 15.13 22.64
CA VAL A 18 4.58 15.77 23.10
C VAL A 18 5.49 15.95 21.89
N ILE A 19 5.69 17.22 21.51
CA ILE A 19 6.69 17.64 20.52
C ILE A 19 8.00 17.90 21.27
N ALA A 20 9.07 17.17 20.94
CA ALA A 20 10.42 17.53 21.35
C ALA A 20 11.24 17.88 20.10
N ALA A 21 11.49 19.18 19.93
CA ALA A 21 12.44 19.71 18.96
C ALA A 21 13.82 19.80 19.64
N PHE A 22 14.85 19.22 19.02
CA PHE A 22 16.24 19.56 19.32
C PHE A 22 16.92 20.02 18.04
N CYS A 23 16.98 21.34 17.87
CA CYS A 23 18.01 22.01 17.08
C CYS A 23 19.20 22.28 18.01
N GLY A 24 20.40 21.83 17.63
CA GLY A 24 21.65 22.14 18.32
C GLY A 24 22.82 22.01 17.37
N CYS A 25 23.45 23.15 17.07
CA CYS A 25 24.46 23.37 16.04
C CYS A 25 25.81 22.65 16.24
N SER A 26 26.48 22.45 15.10
CA SER A 26 27.89 22.12 14.90
C SER A 26 28.87 23.06 15.63
N LYS A 27 30.04 22.56 16.10
CA LYS A 27 31.40 22.81 15.53
C LYS A 27 32.52 22.19 16.38
N SER A 28 33.61 21.86 15.69
CA SER A 28 34.82 21.07 15.99
C SER A 28 35.93 21.77 16.79
N ALA A 29 36.79 20.99 17.49
CA ALA A 29 38.29 21.04 17.52
C ALA A 29 38.82 20.07 18.62
N ASN A 30 39.50 18.95 18.28
CA ASN A 30 40.95 18.73 18.06
C ASN A 30 41.81 18.57 19.33
N ASN A 31 42.45 17.40 19.48
CA ASN A 31 43.80 17.18 20.05
C ASN A 31 44.23 15.72 19.76
N GLU A 32 44.80 15.45 18.58
CA GLU A 32 46.24 15.19 18.32
C GLU A 32 46.88 14.02 19.10
N GLN A 33 47.35 13.01 18.35
CA GLN A 33 48.67 12.40 18.58
C GLN A 33 49.28 11.90 17.25
N SER A 34 50.21 12.74 16.75
CA SER A 34 51.47 12.54 15.99
C SER A 34 51.78 11.20 15.28
N THR A 35 51.93 11.19 13.93
CA THR A 35 53.17 11.32 13.07
C THR A 35 53.86 9.96 12.80
N THR A 36 54.35 9.55 11.61
CA THR A 36 54.93 10.24 10.44
C THR A 36 54.97 9.30 9.20
N ALA A 37 54.79 9.85 7.97
CA ALA A 37 55.41 9.56 6.64
C ALA A 37 55.69 8.11 6.17
N ASP A 38 55.63 7.69 4.90
CA ASP A 38 55.41 8.24 3.56
C ASP A 38 55.21 7.02 2.64
N ALA A 39 54.30 7.07 1.65
CA ALA A 39 54.46 6.45 0.31
C ALA A 39 53.15 6.51 -0.50
N GLN A 40 53.27 7.02 -1.73
CA GLN A 40 52.24 7.13 -2.77
C GLN A 40 51.69 5.76 -3.19
N THR A 41 50.38 5.69 -3.50
CA THR A 41 49.86 4.99 -4.71
C THR A 41 48.42 5.47 -4.99
N GLN A 42 48.25 6.17 -6.11
CA GLN A 42 46.97 6.31 -6.81
C GLN A 42 46.62 4.97 -7.47
N ALA A 43 45.37 4.53 -7.36
CA ALA A 43 44.76 3.65 -8.35
C ALA A 43 43.26 3.97 -8.48
N ILE A 44 42.95 4.70 -9.55
CA ILE A 44 41.64 4.76 -10.19
C ILE A 44 41.56 3.56 -11.16
N SER A 45 40.34 3.02 -11.34
CA SER A 45 39.85 2.19 -12.45
C SER A 45 39.57 0.73 -12.10
N GLN A 46 38.27 0.39 -12.08
CA GLN A 46 37.81 -0.65 -13.00
C GLN A 46 36.66 -0.08 -13.83
N THR A 47 37.07 0.47 -14.97
CA THR A 47 36.29 0.48 -16.20
C THR A 47 36.23 -0.95 -16.70
N THR A 48 35.03 -1.50 -16.86
CA THR A 48 34.79 -2.60 -17.79
C THR A 48 33.82 -2.07 -18.86
N GLN A 49 34.37 -1.49 -19.91
CA GLN A 49 33.78 -1.47 -21.25
C GLN A 49 34.12 -2.83 -21.89
N SER A 50 33.34 -3.51 -22.72
CA SER A 50 32.16 -3.16 -23.51
C SER A 50 31.56 -4.50 -24.00
N THR A 51 30.24 -4.59 -24.09
CA THR A 51 29.60 -5.06 -25.33
C THR A 51 28.24 -4.37 -25.42
N GLU A 52 28.08 -3.53 -26.44
CA GLU A 52 26.80 -3.00 -26.87
C GLU A 52 25.85 -4.15 -27.20
N GLN A 53 24.83 -4.37 -26.37
CA GLN A 53 23.58 -4.95 -26.84
C GLN A 53 22.43 -4.63 -25.89
N GLY A 54 21.55 -3.73 -26.33
CA GLY A 54 20.21 -3.53 -25.76
C GLY A 54 20.20 -2.91 -24.37
N SER A 55 20.01 -1.60 -24.31
CA SER A 55 19.63 -0.89 -23.09
C SER A 55 18.23 -1.35 -22.65
N GLN A 56 18.10 -2.53 -22.04
CA GLN A 56 16.97 -2.85 -21.19
C GLN A 56 17.17 -2.06 -19.91
N SER A 57 16.48 -0.92 -19.85
CA SER A 57 16.20 -0.18 -18.62
C SER A 57 16.00 -1.17 -17.48
N ALA A 58 16.88 -1.15 -16.49
CA ALA A 58 16.69 -1.90 -15.26
C ALA A 58 15.34 -1.45 -14.67
N SER A 59 14.31 -2.27 -14.87
CA SER A 59 13.00 -2.07 -14.27
C SER A 59 13.20 -2.21 -12.77
N SER A 60 13.23 -1.07 -12.05
CA SER A 60 13.09 -1.10 -10.60
C SER A 60 11.84 -1.93 -10.27
N ALA A 61 11.98 -2.96 -9.43
CA ALA A 61 10.84 -3.77 -9.00
C ALA A 61 9.79 -2.84 -8.37
N ARG A 62 8.53 -2.98 -8.80
CA ARG A 62 7.43 -2.21 -8.18
C ARG A 62 7.17 -2.78 -6.79
N ILE A 63 7.15 -1.90 -5.79
CA ILE A 63 6.78 -2.24 -4.41
C ILE A 63 5.34 -1.78 -4.22
N TYR A 64 4.51 -2.65 -3.66
CA TYR A 64 3.14 -2.38 -3.28
C TYR A 64 3.02 -2.43 -1.75
N TYR A 65 2.19 -1.58 -1.16
CA TYR A 65 1.90 -1.63 0.27
C TYR A 65 0.48 -2.13 0.48
N ASP A 66 0.26 -2.93 1.52
CA ASP A 66 -1.09 -3.22 2.01
C ASP A 66 -1.56 -2.17 3.02
N ARG A 67 -2.81 -2.29 3.49
CA ARG A 67 -3.42 -1.35 4.45
C ARG A 67 -2.68 -1.20 5.78
N TYR A 68 -1.73 -2.09 6.08
CA TYR A 68 -0.89 -2.05 7.29
C TYR A 68 0.53 -1.57 7.00
N GLY A 69 0.81 -1.12 5.77
CA GLY A 69 2.13 -0.65 5.35
C GLY A 69 3.12 -1.78 5.08
N LYS A 70 2.68 -3.04 4.96
CA LYS A 70 3.56 -4.15 4.63
C LYS A 70 3.83 -4.18 3.13
N GLU A 71 5.09 -4.32 2.77
CA GLU A 71 5.55 -4.43 1.38
C GLU A 71 5.19 -5.77 0.73
N HIS A 72 4.83 -5.69 -0.56
CA HIS A 72 4.55 -6.81 -1.45
C HIS A 72 5.23 -6.56 -2.80
N SER A 73 5.83 -7.61 -3.36
CA SER A 73 6.60 -7.54 -4.62
C SER A 73 5.71 -7.59 -5.88
N SER A 74 4.42 -7.90 -5.72
CA SER A 74 3.46 -7.86 -6.82
C SER A 74 2.06 -7.52 -6.33
N TYR A 75 1.26 -6.96 -7.24
CA TYR A 75 -0.16 -6.70 -7.03
C TYR A 75 -0.96 -7.99 -6.74
N GLU A 76 -0.61 -9.10 -7.38
CA GLU A 76 -1.30 -10.39 -7.20
C GLU A 76 -1.10 -10.97 -5.79
N THR A 77 0.00 -10.60 -5.12
CA THR A 77 0.26 -10.99 -3.74
C THR A 77 -0.36 -10.05 -2.70
N LEU A 78 -0.93 -8.91 -3.13
CA LEU A 78 -1.47 -7.89 -2.24
C LEU A 78 -2.79 -8.37 -1.59
N PRO A 79 -2.83 -8.57 -0.27
CA PRO A 79 -4.05 -8.95 0.43
C PRO A 79 -4.98 -7.75 0.62
N LEU A 80 -6.26 -7.97 0.38
CA LEU A 80 -7.35 -7.11 0.82
C LEU A 80 -7.95 -7.68 2.09
N TYR A 81 -8.45 -6.82 2.99
CA TYR A 81 -8.97 -7.26 4.28
C TYR A 81 -10.39 -6.76 4.48
N ASP A 82 -11.30 -7.61 4.94
CA ASP A 82 -12.62 -7.16 5.41
C ASP A 82 -12.55 -6.45 6.77
N SER A 83 -13.69 -6.06 7.32
CA SER A 83 -13.79 -5.40 8.63
C SER A 83 -13.35 -6.28 9.81
N ASP A 84 -13.35 -7.60 9.63
CA ASP A 84 -13.00 -8.58 10.65
C ASP A 84 -11.51 -8.98 10.55
N GLY A 85 -10.81 -8.48 9.54
CA GLY A 85 -9.41 -8.76 9.28
C GLY A 85 -9.16 -10.04 8.47
N ASN A 86 -10.19 -10.64 7.87
CA ASN A 86 -10.00 -11.78 6.96
C ASN A 86 -9.35 -11.30 5.67
N ALA A 87 -8.32 -12.02 5.22
CA ALA A 87 -7.56 -11.67 4.03
C ALA A 87 -8.10 -12.34 2.76
N TYR A 88 -8.05 -11.60 1.66
CA TYR A 88 -8.48 -12.00 0.33
C TYR A 88 -7.40 -11.65 -0.68
N THR A 89 -6.91 -12.63 -1.44
CA THR A 89 -5.86 -12.41 -2.45
C THR A 89 -6.39 -12.65 -3.85
N LEU A 90 -5.92 -11.82 -4.79
CA LEU A 90 -6.30 -11.91 -6.19
C LEU A 90 -5.69 -13.17 -6.81
N VAL A 91 -6.53 -13.98 -7.45
CA VAL A 91 -6.11 -15.02 -8.37
C VAL A 91 -6.50 -14.57 -9.77
N SER A 92 -5.54 -14.01 -10.49
CA SER A 92 -5.75 -13.55 -11.86
C SER A 92 -5.76 -14.74 -12.82
N GLN A 93 -6.81 -14.81 -13.64
CA GLN A 93 -6.89 -15.70 -14.80
C GLN A 93 -7.39 -14.86 -15.96
N SER A 94 -6.86 -15.08 -17.16
CA SER A 94 -6.97 -14.19 -18.34
C SER A 94 -8.38 -13.68 -18.67
N LYS A 95 -9.44 -14.35 -18.20
CA LYS A 95 -10.84 -13.93 -18.39
C LYS A 95 -11.73 -14.11 -17.15
N ASN A 96 -11.18 -14.55 -16.01
CA ASN A 96 -11.98 -14.94 -14.85
C ASN A 96 -11.19 -14.80 -13.56
N SER A 97 -10.72 -13.58 -13.27
CA SER A 97 -10.10 -13.28 -11.99
C SER A 97 -11.11 -13.41 -10.83
N TYR A 98 -10.60 -13.84 -9.68
CA TYR A 98 -11.37 -13.94 -8.45
C TYR A 98 -10.48 -13.70 -7.25
N TYR A 99 -11.06 -13.20 -6.17
CA TYR A 99 -10.42 -13.19 -4.86
C TYR A 99 -10.65 -14.51 -4.15
N LYS A 100 -9.67 -14.93 -3.35
CA LYS A 100 -9.72 -16.17 -2.59
C LYS A 100 -9.40 -15.91 -1.13
N ASP A 101 -10.17 -16.51 -0.24
CA ASP A 101 -9.89 -16.46 1.20
C ASP A 101 -8.97 -17.61 1.65
N LYS A 102 -8.68 -17.66 2.96
CA LYS A 102 -7.86 -18.72 3.57
C LYS A 102 -8.47 -20.13 3.48
N ASP A 103 -9.80 -20.22 3.37
CA ASP A 103 -10.53 -21.49 3.34
C ASP A 103 -10.74 -21.99 1.89
N GLY A 104 -10.35 -21.18 0.90
CA GLY A 104 -10.40 -21.51 -0.52
C GLY A 104 -11.71 -21.09 -1.21
N ASN A 105 -12.58 -20.34 -0.54
CA ASN A 105 -13.77 -19.77 -1.16
C ASN A 105 -13.37 -18.76 -2.23
N LYS A 106 -14.17 -18.68 -3.30
CA LYS A 106 -13.87 -17.87 -4.48
C LYS A 106 -14.91 -16.78 -4.67
N TYR A 107 -14.43 -15.57 -4.90
CA TYR A 107 -15.23 -14.36 -5.03
C TYR A 107 -14.91 -13.73 -6.38
N PRO A 108 -15.79 -13.83 -7.40
CA PRO A 108 -15.51 -13.25 -8.71
C PRO A 108 -15.18 -11.76 -8.61
N SER A 109 -14.04 -11.35 -9.19
CA SER A 109 -13.46 -10.01 -8.99
C SER A 109 -14.41 -8.87 -9.36
N ARG A 110 -15.23 -9.05 -10.41
CA ARG A 110 -16.25 -8.09 -10.87
C ARG A 110 -17.33 -7.76 -9.82
N HIS A 111 -17.42 -8.53 -8.75
CA HIS A 111 -18.34 -8.34 -7.62
C HIS A 111 -17.58 -7.99 -6.32
N CYS A 112 -16.29 -7.70 -6.40
CA CYS A 112 -15.44 -7.40 -5.26
C CYS A 112 -15.06 -5.92 -5.28
N PHE A 113 -15.23 -5.28 -4.14
CA PHE A 113 -15.02 -3.85 -3.96
C PHE A 113 -14.26 -3.58 -2.67
N VAL A 114 -13.83 -2.33 -2.51
CA VAL A 114 -13.24 -1.79 -1.28
C VAL A 114 -13.99 -0.52 -0.90
N ASP A 115 -14.36 -0.40 0.38
CA ASP A 115 -15.00 0.80 0.90
C ASP A 115 -13.97 1.90 1.25
N LYS A 116 -14.45 3.08 1.66
CA LYS A 116 -13.57 4.19 2.06
C LYS A 116 -12.72 3.90 3.31
N GLN A 117 -13.08 2.87 4.08
CA GLN A 117 -12.37 2.43 5.27
C GLN A 117 -11.35 1.31 4.95
N SER A 118 -11.09 1.05 3.65
CA SER A 118 -10.20 -0.01 3.17
C SER A 118 -10.67 -1.43 3.49
N ASN A 119 -11.99 -1.65 3.67
CA ASN A 119 -12.54 -2.98 3.87
C ASN A 119 -12.94 -3.62 2.54
N PHE A 120 -12.58 -4.88 2.36
CA PHE A 120 -13.03 -5.73 1.27
C PHE A 120 -14.53 -6.01 1.40
N ILE A 121 -15.26 -5.83 0.30
CA ILE A 121 -16.70 -6.02 0.20
C ILE A 121 -17.01 -6.95 -0.97
N TYR A 122 -17.72 -8.04 -0.73
CA TYR A 122 -18.25 -8.90 -1.78
C TYR A 122 -19.73 -8.65 -2.00
N ASP A 123 -20.07 -8.07 -3.15
CA ASP A 123 -21.45 -7.81 -3.55
C ASP A 123 -22.07 -9.06 -4.20
N LYS A 124 -22.50 -9.98 -3.34
CA LYS A 124 -23.17 -11.21 -3.77
C LYS A 124 -24.48 -10.95 -4.51
N ASN A 125 -25.16 -9.86 -4.21
CA ASN A 125 -26.54 -9.59 -4.63
C ASN A 125 -26.65 -8.61 -5.80
N GLY A 126 -25.55 -8.01 -6.24
CA GLY A 126 -25.56 -7.01 -7.32
C GLY A 126 -26.17 -5.68 -6.90
N GLU A 127 -25.99 -5.27 -5.65
CA GLU A 127 -26.50 -4.00 -5.12
C GLU A 127 -25.55 -2.82 -5.33
N ILE A 128 -24.31 -3.08 -5.74
CA ILE A 128 -23.28 -2.10 -6.04
C ILE A 128 -23.17 -1.94 -7.56
N THR A 129 -23.40 -0.71 -8.04
CA THR A 129 -23.36 -0.38 -9.47
C THR A 129 -22.05 0.31 -9.83
N LEU A 130 -21.30 -0.26 -10.77
CA LEU A 130 -20.05 0.30 -11.28
C LEU A 130 -20.31 1.60 -12.07
N SER A 131 -19.46 2.61 -11.90
CA SER A 131 -19.49 3.81 -12.72
C SER A 131 -18.99 3.52 -14.15
N ASN A 132 -19.37 4.39 -15.09
CA ASN A 132 -19.01 4.22 -16.51
C ASN A 132 -17.50 4.22 -16.77
N ASP A 133 -16.73 4.91 -15.93
CA ASP A 133 -15.26 4.94 -16.00
C ASP A 133 -14.60 3.71 -15.36
N GLY A 134 -15.38 2.85 -14.68
CA GLY A 134 -14.87 1.67 -13.97
C GLY A 134 -14.01 1.99 -12.76
N MET A 135 -13.96 3.24 -12.29
CA MET A 135 -13.07 3.66 -11.19
C MET A 135 -13.75 3.71 -9.84
N SER A 136 -15.08 3.75 -9.82
CA SER A 136 -15.87 3.79 -8.61
C SER A 136 -17.11 2.91 -8.77
N ALA A 137 -17.78 2.66 -7.66
CA ALA A 137 -19.08 2.04 -7.67
C ALA A 137 -19.95 2.66 -6.58
N THR A 138 -21.26 2.61 -6.76
CA THR A 138 -22.22 3.21 -5.83
C THR A 138 -23.24 2.17 -5.39
N GLY A 139 -23.40 2.01 -4.09
CA GLY A 139 -24.46 1.21 -3.49
C GLY A 139 -25.81 1.92 -3.54
N LYS A 140 -26.90 1.18 -3.26
CA LYS A 140 -28.27 1.74 -3.22
C LYS A 140 -28.44 2.92 -2.26
N ASP A 141 -27.67 2.93 -1.18
CA ASP A 141 -27.64 3.96 -0.14
C ASP A 141 -26.73 5.17 -0.50
N LYS A 142 -26.20 5.21 -1.73
CA LYS A 142 -25.20 6.18 -2.21
C LYS A 142 -23.83 6.06 -1.53
N THR A 143 -23.57 4.95 -0.82
CA THR A 143 -22.21 4.65 -0.35
C THR A 143 -21.31 4.43 -1.57
N VAL A 144 -20.13 5.03 -1.52
CA VAL A 144 -19.12 4.93 -2.59
C VAL A 144 -18.15 3.81 -2.26
N TYR A 145 -17.88 3.00 -3.27
CA TYR A 145 -16.94 1.90 -3.24
C TYR A 145 -15.97 2.03 -4.42
N TYR A 146 -14.89 1.27 -4.37
CA TYR A 146 -13.88 1.17 -5.42
C TYR A 146 -13.76 -0.29 -5.85
N PRO A 147 -13.67 -0.61 -7.14
CA PRO A 147 -13.38 -1.98 -7.56
C PRO A 147 -12.10 -2.50 -6.90
N ALA A 148 -12.14 -3.72 -6.39
CA ALA A 148 -11.03 -4.29 -5.63
C ALA A 148 -9.72 -4.39 -6.45
N GLU A 149 -9.84 -4.47 -7.78
CA GLU A 149 -8.72 -4.55 -8.72
C GLU A 149 -8.09 -3.18 -9.05
N THR A 150 -8.68 -2.07 -8.59
CA THR A 150 -8.21 -0.72 -8.90
C THR A 150 -7.63 0.00 -7.69
N VAL A 151 -7.38 -0.70 -6.58
CA VAL A 151 -6.89 -0.06 -5.33
C VAL A 151 -5.52 -0.55 -4.91
N ILE A 152 -4.73 0.36 -4.37
CA ILE A 152 -3.46 0.11 -3.67
C ILE A 152 -3.41 0.97 -2.41
N TRP A 153 -2.36 0.79 -1.61
CA TRP A 153 -2.02 1.69 -0.52
C TRP A 153 -0.71 2.41 -0.81
N ASP A 154 -0.64 3.67 -0.42
CA ASP A 154 0.63 4.38 -0.32
C ASP A 154 1.42 3.91 0.92
N VAL A 155 2.64 4.43 1.07
CA VAL A 155 3.53 4.08 2.19
C VAL A 155 2.95 4.44 3.57
N ASP A 156 2.02 5.39 3.61
CA ASP A 156 1.36 5.84 4.84
C ASP A 156 0.07 5.03 5.13
N GLY A 157 -0.27 4.07 4.27
CA GLY A 157 -1.47 3.25 4.40
C GLY A 157 -2.76 3.94 3.95
N ASN A 158 -2.68 5.00 3.14
CA ASN A 158 -3.86 5.62 2.54
C ASN A 158 -4.29 4.85 1.29
N LEU A 159 -5.60 4.65 1.13
CA LEU A 159 -6.19 4.03 -0.05
C LEU A 159 -6.02 4.94 -1.27
N VAL A 160 -5.45 4.39 -2.35
CA VAL A 160 -5.28 5.08 -3.63
C VAL A 160 -5.90 4.24 -4.75
N THR A 161 -6.61 4.89 -5.67
CA THR A 161 -7.15 4.24 -6.86
C THR A 161 -6.20 4.39 -8.05
N VAL A 162 -5.93 3.32 -8.78
CA VAL A 162 -5.04 3.29 -9.94
C VAL A 162 -5.76 2.86 -11.22
N PHE A 163 -5.45 3.51 -12.34
CA PHE A 163 -5.98 3.18 -13.66
C PHE A 163 -5.01 2.25 -14.39
N GLY A 164 -5.54 1.15 -14.95
CA GLY A 164 -4.79 0.26 -15.83
C GLY A 164 -3.85 -0.69 -15.10
N PHE A 165 -4.09 -1.99 -15.23
CA PHE A 165 -3.06 -2.98 -14.98
C PHE A 165 -1.88 -2.70 -15.94
N GLY A 166 -0.76 -2.22 -15.40
CA GLY A 166 0.53 -2.22 -16.10
C GLY A 166 1.15 -0.86 -16.41
N GLU A 167 0.40 0.23 -16.55
CA GLU A 167 1.01 1.51 -16.99
C GLU A 167 0.89 2.66 -15.96
N THR A 168 2.08 3.02 -15.45
CA THR A 168 2.50 4.37 -15.05
C THR A 168 2.04 4.92 -13.69
N ILE A 169 2.93 4.82 -12.70
CA ILE A 169 3.36 6.00 -11.93
C ILE A 169 4.85 6.17 -12.25
N ARG A 170 5.19 7.23 -12.99
CA ARG A 170 6.55 7.77 -13.13
C ARG A 170 6.60 9.08 -12.36
#